data_AF-A0A2W1B531-F1
#
_entry.id   AF-A0A2W1B531-F1
#
_cell.length_a   1.000
_cell.length_b   1.000
_cell.length_c   1.000
_cell.angle_alpha   90.00
_cell.angle_beta   90.00
_cell.angle_gamma   90.00
#
_symmetry.space_group_name_H-M   'P 1'
#
loop_
_entity.id
_entity.type
_entity.pdbx_description
1 polymer ?
#
loop_
_entity_poly.entity_id
_entity_poly.type
_entity_poly.pdbx_seq_one_letter_code
_entity_poly.pdbx_strand_id
1 'polypeptide(L)'
;MISVTSIVIISCALALGVQGQNVCSEAQYQYIPTNHPVKLLPVYMDPFVADYNVSIPPIPECVKGVSGLHAIVCDNDQPPNTTFVNWNTLIVHRTGSLAGKGVVYITAYCIE
;
A
#
# COMPACT_ATOMS: atom_id res chain seq x y z
N MET A 1 -46.58 20.06 40.01
CA MET A 1 -45.20 19.52 40.13
C MET A 1 -44.80 19.02 38.76
N ILE A 2 -43.91 19.75 38.08
CA ILE A 2 -43.43 19.38 36.74
C ILE A 2 -42.14 18.60 36.98
N SER A 3 -42.21 17.28 36.85
CA SER A 3 -41.03 16.42 36.97
C SER A 3 -40.40 16.30 35.59
N VAL A 4 -39.27 17.00 35.41
CA VAL A 4 -38.40 16.89 34.24
C VAL A 4 -37.58 15.62 34.43
N THR A 5 -37.91 14.54 33.72
CA THR A 5 -37.03 13.38 33.63
C THR A 5 -36.24 13.41 32.34
N SER A 6 -34.95 13.58 32.57
CA SER A 6 -33.77 13.71 31.71
C SER A 6 -33.71 12.91 30.40
N ILE A 7 -32.93 13.52 29.52
CA ILE A 7 -32.58 13.24 28.13
C ILE A 7 -31.30 12.37 28.04
N VAL A 8 -31.24 11.52 26.99
CA VAL A 8 -30.04 10.92 26.30
C VAL A 8 -29.32 9.78 27.04
N ILE A 9 -29.01 8.65 26.37
CA ILE A 9 -27.72 8.33 25.71
C ILE A 9 -27.98 7.27 24.61
N ILE A 10 -27.93 7.68 23.34
CA ILE A 10 -26.82 7.46 22.38
C ILE A 10 -26.83 6.04 21.78
N SER A 11 -27.39 5.98 20.58
CA SER A 11 -27.01 5.16 19.42
C SER A 11 -25.99 4.04 19.67
N CYS A 12 -26.49 2.80 19.72
CA CYS A 12 -25.68 1.65 19.34
C CYS A 12 -25.56 1.65 17.81
N ALA A 13 -24.71 2.53 17.28
CA ALA A 13 -24.15 2.36 15.95
C ALA A 13 -23.15 1.21 16.06
N LEU A 14 -23.66 -0.03 16.00
CA LEU A 14 -22.81 -1.17 15.70
C LEU A 14 -22.14 -0.86 14.37
N ALA A 15 -20.83 -0.62 14.47
CA ALA A 15 -19.92 -0.38 13.36
C ALA A 15 -19.95 -1.57 12.41
N LEU A 16 -20.95 -1.60 11.52
CA LEU A 16 -20.94 -2.37 10.29
C LEU A 16 -20.24 -1.53 9.23
N GLY A 17 -18.97 -1.27 9.49
CA GLY A 17 -18.00 -0.67 8.58
C GLY A 17 -16.68 -1.04 9.23
N VAL A 18 -15.87 -1.91 8.65
CA VAL A 18 -15.07 -1.52 7.50
C VAL A 18 -14.92 -2.72 6.56
N GLN A 19 -15.70 -2.76 5.48
CA GLN A 19 -15.24 -3.45 4.28
C GLN A 19 -14.15 -2.58 3.66
N GLY A 20 -12.89 -2.97 3.88
CA GLY A 20 -11.72 -2.59 3.10
C GLY A 20 -11.50 -1.11 2.83
N GLN A 21 -11.16 -0.34 3.87
CA GLN A 21 -10.30 0.82 3.62
C GLN A 21 -8.91 0.27 3.41
N ASN A 22 -8.51 0.10 2.14
CA ASN A 22 -7.13 -0.24 1.82
C ASN A 22 -6.24 0.87 2.37
N VAL A 23 -5.50 0.59 3.44
CA VAL A 23 -4.58 1.54 4.06
C VAL A 23 -3.22 1.33 3.40
N CYS A 24 -2.67 2.40 2.84
CA CYS A 24 -1.50 2.32 1.99
C CYS A 24 -0.29 3.04 2.58
N SER A 25 0.90 2.53 2.29
CA SER A 25 2.17 3.23 2.46
C SER A 25 2.87 3.39 1.12
N GLU A 26 3.74 4.39 1.05
CA GLU A 26 4.54 4.66 -0.12
C GLU A 26 6.02 4.44 0.17
N ALA A 27 6.72 3.88 -0.81
CA ALA A 27 8.18 3.80 -0.82
C ALA A 27 8.70 4.40 -2.12
N GLN A 28 9.89 4.99 -2.07
CA GLN A 28 10.54 5.61 -3.21
C GLN A 28 12.03 5.24 -3.24
N TYR A 29 12.58 5.07 -4.45
CA TYR A 29 14.01 4.88 -4.67
C TYR A 29 14.48 5.76 -5.82
N GLN A 30 15.33 6.75 -5.52
CA GLN A 30 15.81 7.75 -6.50
C GLN A 30 14.68 8.38 -7.33
N TYR A 31 13.56 8.72 -6.69
CA TYR A 31 12.34 9.16 -7.36
C TYR A 31 12.53 10.45 -8.18
N ILE A 32 12.40 10.32 -9.52
CA ILE A 32 12.46 11.43 -10.49
C ILE A 32 11.15 11.41 -11.30
N PRO A 33 10.09 12.10 -10.84
CA PRO A 33 8.75 12.00 -11.43
C PRO A 33 8.60 12.66 -12.80
N THR A 34 9.60 13.43 -13.24
CA THR A 34 9.60 14.11 -14.54
C THR A 34 9.93 13.17 -15.71
N ASN A 35 10.48 11.99 -15.41
CA ASN A 35 10.88 11.00 -16.40
C ASN A 35 9.71 10.11 -16.83
N HIS A 36 9.87 9.35 -17.91
CA HIS A 36 8.79 8.54 -18.50
C HIS A 36 8.31 7.44 -17.52
N PRO A 37 7.03 7.46 -17.07
CA PRO A 37 6.53 6.48 -16.11
C PRO A 37 6.06 5.18 -16.78
N VAL A 38 6.56 4.05 -16.29
CA VAL A 38 6.16 2.70 -16.69
C VAL A 38 5.55 1.99 -15.48
N LYS A 39 4.26 1.64 -15.59
CA LYS A 39 3.54 0.89 -14.54
C LYS A 39 3.78 -0.60 -14.71
N LEU A 40 4.25 -1.24 -13.65
CA LEU A 40 4.42 -2.69 -13.63
C LEU A 40 3.13 -3.40 -13.25
N LEU A 41 3.08 -4.70 -13.51
CA LEU A 41 1.97 -5.54 -13.05
C LEU A 41 1.90 -5.53 -11.52
N PRO A 42 0.68 -5.47 -10.94
CA PRO A 42 0.52 -5.49 -9.50
C PRO A 42 0.96 -6.84 -8.92
N VAL A 43 1.55 -6.80 -7.74
CA VAL A 43 1.90 -8.00 -6.97
C VAL A 43 0.92 -8.13 -5.81
N TYR A 44 0.28 -9.29 -5.70
CA TYR A 44 -0.68 -9.56 -4.64
C TYR A 44 -0.02 -10.29 -3.47
N MET A 45 -0.40 -9.90 -2.27
CA MET A 45 0.06 -10.51 -1.02
C MET A 45 -1.06 -11.38 -0.44
N ASP A 46 -0.74 -12.62 -0.17
CA ASP A 46 -1.62 -13.61 0.44
C ASP A 46 -1.93 -13.30 1.91
N PRO A 47 -3.13 -13.67 2.40
CA PRO A 47 -3.49 -13.55 3.80
C PRO A 47 -2.53 -14.28 4.74
N PHE A 48 -2.42 -13.78 5.97
CA PHE A 48 -1.65 -14.39 7.08
C PHE A 48 -0.14 -14.49 6.88
N VAL A 49 0.40 -13.84 5.86
CA VAL A 49 1.85 -13.68 5.65
C VAL A 49 2.19 -12.21 5.90
N ALA A 50 3.19 -11.96 6.76
CA ALA A 50 3.62 -10.62 7.11
C ALA A 50 4.68 -10.08 6.14
N ASP A 51 5.70 -10.88 5.85
CA ASP A 51 6.89 -10.43 5.15
C ASP A 51 6.90 -10.86 3.69
N TYR A 52 7.14 -9.90 2.80
CA TYR A 52 7.25 -10.11 1.36
C TYR A 52 8.52 -9.48 0.82
N ASN A 53 9.19 -10.24 -0.06
CA ASN A 53 10.24 -9.73 -0.93
C ASN A 53 9.67 -9.61 -2.35
N VAL A 54 9.37 -8.39 -2.76
CA VAL A 54 8.81 -8.11 -4.08
C VAL A 54 9.97 -7.90 -5.06
N SER A 55 10.15 -8.88 -5.94
CA SER A 55 11.13 -8.82 -7.03
C SER A 55 10.63 -7.94 -8.16
N ILE A 56 11.45 -6.98 -8.58
CA ILE A 56 11.15 -6.07 -9.68
C ILE A 56 11.85 -6.62 -10.93
N PRO A 57 11.09 -7.04 -11.95
CA PRO A 57 11.67 -7.61 -13.17
C PRO A 57 12.41 -6.52 -13.97
N PRO A 58 13.28 -6.92 -14.91
CA PRO A 58 13.79 -6.02 -15.94
C PRO A 58 12.65 -5.33 -16.68
N ILE A 59 12.82 -4.04 -16.99
CA ILE A 59 11.80 -3.18 -17.59
C ILE A 59 12.24 -2.86 -19.02
N PRO A 60 11.81 -3.64 -20.02
CA PRO A 60 12.30 -3.52 -21.40
C PRO A 60 11.98 -2.15 -22.02
N GLU A 61 10.97 -1.43 -21.52
CA GLU A 61 10.64 -0.08 -21.94
C GLU A 61 11.72 0.95 -21.54
N CYS A 62 12.47 0.70 -20.46
CA CYS A 62 13.54 1.58 -19.99
C CYS A 62 14.88 1.28 -20.69
N VAL A 63 14.95 1.47 -22.02
CA VAL A 63 16.14 1.14 -22.83
C VAL A 63 17.40 1.88 -22.39
N LYS A 64 17.26 3.14 -21.95
CA LYS A 64 18.37 3.98 -21.44
C LYS A 64 18.61 3.84 -19.93
N GLY A 65 17.85 2.97 -19.26
CA GLY A 65 17.93 2.73 -17.82
C GLY A 65 16.76 3.30 -17.02
N VAL A 66 16.62 2.77 -15.80
CA VAL A 66 15.66 3.23 -14.79
C VAL A 66 16.30 4.36 -14.00
N SER A 67 15.62 5.50 -13.89
CA SER A 67 16.06 6.65 -13.11
C SER A 67 15.44 6.71 -11.72
N GLY A 68 14.31 6.03 -11.49
CA GLY A 68 13.63 6.03 -10.20
C GLY A 68 12.54 4.96 -10.10
N LEU A 69 12.16 4.62 -8.87
CA LEU A 69 11.06 3.72 -8.54
C LEU A 69 10.14 4.37 -7.51
N HIS A 70 8.84 4.11 -7.64
CA HIS A 70 7.82 4.47 -6.67
C HIS A 70 6.91 3.26 -6.47
N ALA A 71 6.69 2.88 -5.22
CA ALA A 71 5.76 1.84 -4.85
C ALA A 71 4.65 2.39 -3.96
N ILE A 72 3.43 1.97 -4.24
CA ILE A 72 2.27 2.15 -3.36
C ILE A 72 1.85 0.75 -2.91
N VAL A 73 1.87 0.53 -1.60
CA VAL A 73 1.58 -0.77 -1.02
C VAL A 73 0.41 -0.64 -0.08
N CYS A 74 -0.66 -1.39 -0.36
CA CYS A 74 -1.90 -1.31 0.36
C CYS A 74 -2.22 -2.62 1.06
N ASP A 75 -2.75 -2.52 2.27
CA ASP A 75 -3.29 -3.63 3.04
C ASP A 75 -4.71 -3.32 3.51
N ASN A 76 -5.42 -4.34 3.98
CA ASN A 76 -6.83 -4.25 4.30
C ASN A 76 -7.13 -3.55 5.64
N ASP A 77 -6.14 -3.42 6.52
CA ASP A 77 -6.35 -3.00 7.91
C ASP A 77 -5.36 -1.96 8.43
N GLN A 78 -4.06 -2.14 8.21
CA GLN A 78 -3.02 -1.21 8.64
C GLN A 78 -2.00 -0.95 7.53
N PRO A 79 -1.40 0.25 7.46
CA PRO A 79 -0.41 0.54 6.45
C PRO A 79 0.81 -0.38 6.66
N PRO A 80 1.27 -1.06 5.61
CA PRO A 80 2.47 -1.89 5.71
C PRO A 80 3.72 -1.01 5.84
N ASN A 81 4.78 -1.51 6.47
CA ASN A 81 6.09 -0.87 6.42
C ASN A 81 6.82 -1.33 5.15
N THR A 82 7.35 -0.39 4.37
CA THR A 82 7.90 -0.69 3.04
C THR A 82 9.19 0.04 2.79
N THR A 83 10.15 -0.64 2.16
CA THR A 83 11.46 -0.05 1.86
C THR A 83 12.09 -0.72 0.65
N PHE A 84 12.58 0.09 -0.30
CA PHE A 84 13.42 -0.41 -1.38
C PHE A 84 14.82 -0.71 -0.86
N VAL A 85 15.31 -1.92 -1.11
CA VAL A 85 16.69 -2.30 -0.81
C VAL A 85 17.61 -1.89 -1.96
N ASN A 86 17.13 -2.05 -3.19
CA ASN A 86 17.83 -1.73 -4.43
C ASN A 86 16.81 -1.63 -5.58
N TRP A 87 17.31 -1.49 -6.81
CA TRP A 87 16.51 -1.41 -8.04
C TRP A 87 15.62 -2.63 -8.34
N ASN A 88 15.89 -3.77 -7.71
CA ASN A 88 15.26 -5.05 -8.00
C ASN A 88 14.45 -5.61 -6.83
N THR A 89 14.46 -4.95 -5.68
CA THR A 89 13.93 -5.51 -4.43
C THR A 89 13.24 -4.45 -3.59
N LEU A 90 11.95 -4.66 -3.36
CA LEU A 90 11.15 -3.97 -2.36
C LEU A 90 10.81 -4.95 -1.23
N ILE A 91 11.16 -4.59 0.00
CA ILE A 91 10.72 -5.31 1.19
C ILE A 91 9.41 -4.70 1.67
N VAL A 92 8.44 -5.55 1.95
CA VAL A 92 7.16 -5.20 2.55
C VAL A 92 6.96 -6.00 3.82
N HIS A 93 6.68 -5.31 4.92
CA HIS A 93 6.26 -5.89 6.18
C HIS A 93 4.83 -5.43 6.49
N ARG A 94 3.88 -6.33 6.30
CA ARG A 94 2.46 -6.12 6.61
C ARG A 94 2.25 -6.13 8.13
N THR A 95 1.36 -5.28 8.61
CA THR A 95 1.07 -5.12 10.05
C THR A 95 -0.41 -5.39 10.33
N GLY A 96 -0.79 -5.54 11.60
CA GLY A 96 -2.18 -5.79 11.99
C GLY A 96 -2.60 -7.26 11.94
N SER A 97 -3.84 -7.50 11.49
CA SER A 97 -4.54 -8.77 11.46
C SER A 97 -4.16 -9.70 10.30
N LEU A 98 -3.63 -9.16 9.19
CA LEU A 98 -3.20 -9.89 8.00
C LEU A 98 -4.27 -10.74 7.30
N ALA A 99 -5.53 -10.71 7.73
CA ALA A 99 -6.59 -11.60 7.24
C ALA A 99 -7.06 -11.26 5.80
N GLY A 100 -6.74 -10.05 5.32
CA GLY A 100 -7.03 -9.61 3.96
C GLY A 100 -5.89 -9.91 2.97
N LYS A 101 -6.16 -9.66 1.69
CA LYS A 101 -5.11 -9.59 0.67
C LYS A 101 -4.52 -8.19 0.63
N GLY A 102 -3.21 -8.11 0.47
CA GLY A 102 -2.53 -6.86 0.16
C GLY A 102 -2.20 -6.75 -1.32
N VAL A 103 -1.83 -5.56 -1.76
CA VAL A 103 -1.40 -5.30 -3.15
C VAL A 103 -0.27 -4.28 -3.18
N VAL A 104 0.68 -4.52 -4.08
CA VAL A 104 1.83 -3.66 -4.35
C VAL A 104 1.71 -3.16 -5.79
N TYR A 105 1.68 -1.84 -5.97
CA TYR A 105 1.76 -1.17 -7.26
C TYR A 105 3.13 -0.53 -7.39
N ILE A 106 3.86 -0.84 -8.47
CA ILE A 106 5.19 -0.26 -8.71
C ILE A 106 5.15 0.52 -10.02
N THR A 107 5.66 1.75 -9.98
CA THR A 107 5.94 2.59 -11.13
C THR A 107 7.44 2.82 -11.22
N ALA A 108 8.02 2.49 -12.37
CA ALA A 108 9.39 2.85 -12.69
C ALA A 108 9.41 4.11 -13.55
N TYR A 109 10.44 4.91 -13.41
CA TYR A 109 10.67 6.11 -14.21
C TYR A 109 11.88 5.84 -15.11
N CYS A 110 11.72 5.89 -16.42
CA CYS A 110 12.78 5.61 -17.40
C CYS A 110 13.46 6.90 -17.86
N ILE A 111 14.77 6.84 -18.10
CA ILE A 111 15.51 7.92 -18.77
C ILE A 111 15.06 8.00 -20.23
N GLU A 112 14.72 9.21 -20.70
CA GLU A 112 14.31 9.45 -22.10
C GLU A 112 15.45 9.63 -23.08
#